data_AF-A0A5C9D531-F1
#
_entry.id   AF-A0A5C9D531-F1
#
_cell.length_a   1.000
_cell.length_b   1.000
_cell.length_c   1.000
_cell.angle_alpha   90.00
_cell.angle_beta   90.00
_cell.angle_gamma   90.00
#
_symmetry.space_group_name_H-M   'P 1'
#
loop_
_entity.id
_entity.type
_entity.pdbx_description
1 polymer ?
#
loop_
_entity_poly.entity_id
_entity_poly.type
_entity_poly.pdbx_seq_one_letter_code
_entity_poly.pdbx_strand_id
1 'polypeptide(L)'
;MFHRRWVRALAALVASLAFAGGMKALGLMDLADLGIYDGAVRRNASRLEKEPAVEDEKLPLLVLVDQYSLTWVQENLGLSWPWPRELYGLMAGFFNQAKVQVYDILFTETSPYGPEDDARCAQAMDAAGNVVLAEARNPRDGTRLSPLPLRNASFGGVKAILDRDGVVRNYGVRDFQDGIPMPSLAVAALRRAGEAGADIDAKVHRRVFRP
;
A
#
# COMPACT_ATOMS: atom_id res chain seq x y z
N MET A 1 -50.86 -9.26 32.18
CA MET A 1 -50.41 -9.70 30.83
C MET A 1 -49.16 -9.00 30.31
N PHE A 2 -48.95 -7.70 30.61
CA PHE A 2 -47.80 -6.92 30.11
C PHE A 2 -46.43 -7.50 30.51
N HIS A 3 -46.25 -7.93 31.76
CA HIS A 3 -44.96 -8.42 32.28
C HIS A 3 -44.44 -9.68 31.57
N ARG A 4 -45.32 -10.62 31.20
CA ARG A 4 -44.93 -11.85 30.47
C ARG A 4 -44.48 -11.58 29.02
N ARG A 5 -44.94 -10.48 28.41
CA ARG A 5 -44.51 -10.09 27.06
C ARG A 5 -43.09 -9.54 27.06
N TRP A 6 -42.76 -8.69 28.04
CA TRP A 6 -41.41 -8.14 28.18
C TRP A 6 -40.37 -9.20 28.58
N VAL A 7 -40.74 -10.15 29.44
CA VAL A 7 -39.85 -11.28 29.77
C VAL A 7 -39.55 -12.15 28.55
N ARG A 8 -40.55 -12.42 27.69
CA ARG A 8 -40.35 -13.17 26.44
C ARG A 8 -39.50 -12.40 25.43
N ALA A 9 -39.71 -11.08 25.30
CA ALA A 9 -38.91 -10.24 24.44
C ALA A 9 -37.44 -10.20 24.89
N LEU A 10 -37.20 -10.08 26.20
CA LEU A 10 -35.86 -10.11 26.77
C LEU A 10 -35.19 -11.49 26.56
N ALA A 11 -35.91 -12.58 26.79
CA ALA A 11 -35.39 -13.93 26.55
C ALA A 11 -35.03 -14.16 25.08
N ALA A 12 -35.86 -13.68 24.14
CA ALA A 12 -35.57 -13.76 22.71
C ALA A 12 -34.34 -12.93 22.31
N LEU A 13 -34.18 -11.73 22.88
CA LEU A 13 -33.00 -10.89 22.66
C LEU A 13 -31.72 -11.59 23.15
N VAL A 14 -31.74 -12.13 24.37
CA VAL A 14 -30.60 -12.84 24.94
C VAL A 14 -30.25 -14.08 24.14
N ALA A 15 -31.25 -14.87 23.71
CA ALA A 15 -31.04 -16.03 22.85
C ALA A 15 -30.42 -15.64 21.50
N SER A 16 -30.88 -14.54 20.90
CA SER A 16 -30.34 -14.03 19.62
C SER A 16 -28.89 -13.56 19.76
N LEU A 17 -28.57 -12.85 20.84
CA LEU A 17 -27.20 -12.41 21.14
C LEU A 17 -26.27 -13.60 21.44
N ALA A 18 -26.74 -14.59 22.19
CA ALA A 18 -25.97 -15.81 22.47
C ALA A 18 -25.72 -16.63 21.20
N PHE A 19 -26.72 -16.74 20.32
CA PHE A 19 -26.59 -17.41 19.03
C PHE A 19 -25.59 -16.69 18.11
N ALA A 20 -25.71 -15.36 17.98
CA ALA A 20 -24.78 -14.56 17.20
C ALA A 20 -23.34 -14.63 17.77
N GLY A 21 -23.20 -14.59 19.09
CA GLY A 21 -21.93 -14.78 19.78
C GLY A 21 -21.32 -16.16 19.52
N GLY A 22 -22.16 -17.21 19.54
CA GLY A 22 -21.76 -18.58 19.21
C GLY A 22 -21.30 -18.72 17.75
N MET A 23 -22.04 -18.16 16.80
CA MET A 23 -21.65 -18.15 15.38
C MET A 23 -20.33 -17.42 15.15
N LYS A 24 -20.11 -16.29 15.83
CA LYS A 24 -18.85 -15.55 15.78
C LYS A 24 -17.70 -16.34 16.40
N ALA A 25 -17.91 -16.98 17.56
CA ALA A 25 -16.88 -17.78 18.23
C ALA A 25 -16.46 -19.00 17.39
N LEU A 26 -17.40 -19.58 16.64
CA LEU A 26 -17.16 -20.68 15.71
C LEU A 26 -16.62 -20.23 14.34
N GLY A 27 -16.51 -18.92 14.08
CA GLY A 27 -16.03 -18.38 12.80
C GLY A 27 -16.98 -18.58 11.61
N LEU A 28 -18.24 -18.97 11.83
CA LEU A 28 -19.21 -19.22 10.76
C LEU A 28 -19.54 -17.96 9.96
N MET A 29 -19.52 -16.80 10.61
CA MET A 29 -19.72 -15.51 9.95
C MET A 29 -18.54 -15.17 9.04
N ASP A 30 -17.31 -15.45 9.47
CA ASP A 30 -16.10 -15.17 8.69
C ASP A 30 -16.07 -16.05 7.42
N LEU A 31 -16.46 -17.32 7.52
CA LEU A 31 -16.56 -18.22 6.35
C LEU A 31 -17.57 -17.73 5.32
N ALA A 32 -18.73 -17.25 5.77
CA ALA A 32 -19.74 -16.70 4.88
C ALA A 32 -19.23 -15.42 4.19
N ASP A 33 -18.58 -14.53 4.94
CA ASP A 33 -18.01 -13.29 4.43
C ASP A 33 -16.91 -13.56 3.39
N LEU A 34 -15.98 -14.48 3.69
CA LEU A 34 -14.93 -14.91 2.76
C LEU A 34 -15.50 -15.49 1.46
N GLY A 35 -16.52 -16.35 1.56
CA GLY A 35 -17.18 -16.91 0.38
C GLY A 35 -17.86 -15.85 -0.50
N ILE A 36 -18.48 -14.84 0.13
CA ILE A 36 -19.09 -13.70 -0.59
C ILE A 36 -18.00 -12.86 -1.25
N TYR A 37 -16.92 -12.57 -0.53
CA TYR A 37 -15.76 -11.83 -1.03
C TYR A 37 -15.15 -12.50 -2.25
N ASP A 38 -14.80 -13.79 -2.17
CA ASP A 38 -14.21 -14.55 -3.26
C ASP A 38 -15.13 -14.57 -4.50
N GLY A 39 -16.43 -14.73 -4.27
CA GLY A 39 -17.44 -14.67 -5.32
C GLY A 39 -17.56 -13.29 -5.98
N ALA A 40 -17.40 -12.20 -5.23
CA ALA A 40 -17.37 -10.84 -5.78
C ALA A 40 -16.08 -10.58 -6.56
N VAL A 41 -14.92 -10.93 -6.01
CA VAL A 41 -13.61 -10.76 -6.66
C VAL A 41 -13.54 -11.55 -7.96
N ARG A 42 -13.94 -12.82 -7.98
CA ARG A 42 -13.90 -13.65 -9.20
C ARG A 42 -14.79 -13.07 -10.32
N ARG A 43 -15.97 -12.56 -9.97
CA ARG A 43 -16.87 -11.91 -10.94
C ARG A 43 -16.23 -10.65 -11.53
N ASN A 44 -15.63 -9.81 -10.69
CA ASN A 44 -14.99 -8.57 -11.12
C ASN A 44 -13.68 -8.81 -11.89
N ALA A 45 -12.86 -9.77 -11.48
CA ALA A 45 -11.63 -10.14 -12.17
C ALA A 45 -11.91 -10.60 -13.62
N SER A 46 -12.93 -11.44 -13.82
CA SER A 46 -13.34 -11.87 -15.16
C SER A 46 -13.89 -10.75 -16.04
N ARG A 47 -14.30 -9.63 -15.44
CA ARG A 47 -14.74 -8.42 -16.16
C ARG A 47 -13.54 -7.58 -16.59
N LEU A 48 -12.56 -7.40 -15.70
CA LEU A 48 -11.31 -6.68 -15.97
C LEU A 48 -10.48 -7.38 -17.06
N GLU A 49 -10.45 -8.71 -17.09
CA GLU A 49 -9.79 -9.48 -18.17
C GLU A 49 -10.46 -9.29 -19.54
N LYS A 50 -11.75 -8.94 -19.58
CA LYS A 50 -12.54 -8.78 -20.80
C LYS A 50 -12.65 -7.34 -21.28
N GLU A 51 -12.34 -6.36 -20.42
CA GLU A 51 -12.22 -4.98 -20.85
C GLU A 51 -10.95 -4.88 -21.72
N PRO A 52 -11.08 -4.57 -23.03
CA PRO A 52 -9.91 -4.43 -23.88
C PRO A 52 -9.01 -3.35 -23.27
N ALA A 53 -7.69 -3.60 -23.23
CA ALA A 53 -6.72 -2.60 -22.81
C ALA A 53 -7.02 -1.32 -23.60
N VAL A 54 -7.49 -0.28 -22.91
CA VAL A 54 -7.84 0.98 -23.54
C VAL A 54 -6.56 1.51 -24.17
N GLU A 55 -6.46 1.44 -25.50
CA GLU A 55 -5.23 1.71 -26.26
C GLU A 55 -4.64 3.12 -26.02
N ASP A 56 -5.42 4.01 -25.37
CA ASP A 56 -5.09 5.42 -25.11
C ASP A 56 -4.87 5.73 -23.61
N GLU A 57 -5.08 4.77 -22.69
CA GLU A 57 -4.75 4.98 -21.27
C GLU A 57 -3.27 4.68 -21.01
N LYS A 58 -2.56 5.66 -20.45
CA LYS A 58 -1.19 5.55 -19.97
C LYS A 58 -1.14 4.51 -18.85
N LEU A 59 -0.92 3.25 -19.21
CA LEU A 59 -0.79 2.15 -18.26
C LEU A 59 0.38 2.39 -17.30
N PRO A 60 0.25 2.03 -16.02
CA PRO A 60 1.36 2.08 -15.08
C PRO A 60 2.47 1.12 -15.54
N LEU A 61 3.69 1.63 -15.68
CA LEU A 61 4.87 0.80 -15.89
C LEU A 61 5.32 0.22 -14.54
N LEU A 62 5.35 -1.11 -14.44
CA LEU A 62 5.87 -1.80 -13.28
C LEU A 62 7.29 -2.29 -13.56
N VAL A 63 8.24 -1.86 -12.73
CA VAL A 63 9.63 -2.36 -12.76
C VAL A 63 9.79 -3.32 -11.59
N LEU A 64 9.93 -4.61 -11.91
CA LEU A 64 10.10 -5.67 -10.92
C LEU A 64 11.58 -5.97 -10.73
N VAL A 65 11.99 -6.14 -9.47
CA VAL A 65 13.33 -6.62 -9.11
C VAL A 65 13.17 -8.01 -8.53
N ASP A 66 13.67 -9.01 -9.26
CA ASP A 66 13.63 -10.42 -8.87
C ASP A 66 15.05 -11.01 -8.79
N GLN A 67 15.14 -12.29 -8.43
CA GLN A 67 16.42 -12.97 -8.31
C GLN A 67 17.23 -12.97 -9.62
N TYR A 68 16.55 -13.08 -10.78
CA TYR A 68 17.20 -13.01 -12.08
C TYR A 68 17.86 -11.64 -12.29
N SER A 69 17.14 -10.56 -11.99
CA SER A 69 17.63 -9.18 -12.08
C SER A 69 18.85 -8.96 -11.19
N LEU A 70 18.82 -9.47 -9.95
CA LEU A 70 19.94 -9.38 -9.02
C LEU A 70 21.18 -10.11 -9.52
N THR A 71 21.01 -11.35 -10.00
CA THR A 71 22.10 -12.16 -10.56
C THR A 71 22.68 -11.49 -11.81
N TRP A 72 21.84 -11.00 -12.71
CA TRP A 72 22.30 -10.32 -13.92
C TRP A 72 23.13 -9.07 -13.59
N VAL A 73 22.68 -8.23 -12.66
CA VAL A 73 23.40 -7.03 -12.23
C VAL A 73 24.73 -7.39 -11.56
N GLN A 74 24.76 -8.44 -10.74
CA GLN A 74 25.99 -8.94 -10.13
C GLN A 74 27.00 -9.39 -11.20
N GLU A 75 26.56 -10.19 -12.18
CA GLU A 75 27.43 -10.79 -13.21
C GLU A 75 27.91 -9.77 -14.25
N ASN A 76 27.07 -8.82 -14.64
CA ASN A 76 27.36 -7.90 -15.74
C ASN A 76 27.90 -6.54 -15.26
N LEU A 77 27.48 -6.07 -14.08
CA LEU A 77 27.87 -4.77 -13.54
C LEU A 77 28.76 -4.89 -12.29
N GLY A 78 28.94 -6.09 -11.74
CA GLY A 78 29.76 -6.30 -10.54
C GLY A 78 29.14 -5.70 -9.27
N LEU A 79 27.84 -5.39 -9.27
CA LEU A 79 27.15 -4.75 -8.16
C LEU A 79 26.35 -5.78 -7.35
N SER A 80 26.65 -5.90 -6.06
CA SER A 80 25.88 -6.73 -5.13
C SER A 80 24.66 -6.00 -4.58
N TRP A 81 23.66 -6.78 -4.17
CA TRP A 81 22.55 -6.24 -3.40
C TRP A 81 22.99 -5.95 -1.95
N PRO A 82 22.53 -4.85 -1.32
CA PRO A 82 21.73 -3.77 -1.91
C PRO A 82 22.54 -2.89 -2.85
N TRP A 83 21.96 -2.53 -3.99
CA TRP A 83 22.62 -1.70 -4.99
C TRP A 83 22.96 -0.29 -4.47
N PRO A 84 23.98 0.39 -5.04
CA PRO A 84 24.26 1.80 -4.78
C PRO A 84 23.00 2.64 -4.94
N ARG A 85 22.77 3.60 -4.03
CA ARG A 85 21.60 4.45 -4.07
C ARG A 85 21.57 5.33 -5.30
N GLU A 86 22.73 5.73 -5.79
CA GLU A 86 22.90 6.46 -7.05
C GLU A 86 22.23 5.76 -8.23
N LEU A 87 22.15 4.41 -8.24
CA LEU A 87 21.43 3.67 -9.29
C LEU A 87 19.93 4.01 -9.31
N TYR A 88 19.28 4.14 -8.14
CA TYR A 88 17.87 4.58 -8.07
C TYR A 88 17.71 6.05 -8.46
N GLY A 89 18.71 6.89 -8.16
CA GLY A 89 18.75 8.28 -8.64
C GLY A 89 18.83 8.37 -10.17
N LEU A 90 19.64 7.53 -10.81
CA LEU A 90 19.70 7.44 -12.28
C LEU A 90 18.37 6.99 -12.88
N MET A 91 17.70 5.99 -12.27
CA MET A 91 16.34 5.60 -12.66
C MET A 91 15.37 6.78 -12.52
N ALA A 92 15.48 7.56 -11.45
CA ALA A 92 14.61 8.73 -11.24
C ALA A 92 14.78 9.77 -12.35
N GLY A 93 16.02 10.01 -12.78
CA GLY A 93 16.32 10.87 -13.93
C GLY A 93 15.77 10.29 -15.24
N PHE A 94 15.91 8.99 -15.46
CA PHE A 94 15.43 8.32 -16.68
C PHE A 94 13.90 8.37 -16.82
N PHE A 95 13.16 8.20 -15.72
CA PHE A 95 11.70 8.22 -15.70
C PHE A 95 11.11 9.62 -15.40
N ASN A 96 11.86 10.71 -15.61
CA ASN A 96 11.40 12.06 -15.29
C ASN A 96 10.13 12.51 -16.06
N GLN A 97 9.84 11.90 -17.21
CA GLN A 97 8.64 12.18 -18.00
C GLN A 97 7.38 11.47 -17.47
N ALA A 98 7.53 10.53 -16.54
CA ALA A 98 6.40 9.88 -15.89
C ALA A 98 5.59 10.91 -15.09
N LYS A 99 4.29 10.67 -14.93
CA LYS A 99 3.44 11.53 -14.10
C LYS A 99 3.85 11.48 -12.62
N VAL A 100 4.19 10.29 -12.16
CA VAL A 100 4.68 10.01 -10.81
C VAL A 100 5.54 8.76 -10.87
N GLN A 101 6.58 8.71 -10.05
CA GLN A 101 7.45 7.56 -9.87
C GLN A 101 7.31 7.08 -8.43
N VAL A 102 7.14 5.77 -8.24
CA VAL A 102 6.94 5.18 -6.91
C VAL A 102 7.99 4.10 -6.71
N TYR A 103 8.76 4.22 -5.63
CA TYR A 103 9.78 3.25 -5.25
C TYR A 103 9.34 2.53 -3.97
N ASP A 104 8.94 1.28 -4.12
CA ASP A 104 8.64 0.39 -2.99
C ASP A 104 9.93 -0.25 -2.45
N ILE A 105 10.85 0.60 -1.99
CA ILE A 105 12.13 0.21 -1.39
C ILE A 105 12.31 1.06 -0.14
N LEU A 106 12.52 0.40 0.99
CA LEU A 106 12.81 1.06 2.25
C LEU A 106 14.30 1.40 2.32
N PHE A 107 14.59 2.70 2.37
CA PHE A 107 15.90 3.24 2.71
C PHE A 107 15.86 3.55 4.20
N THR A 108 16.45 2.71 5.06
CA THR A 108 16.39 2.86 6.53
C THR A 108 17.74 3.07 7.19
N GLU A 109 18.82 2.87 6.43
CA GLU A 109 20.20 2.97 6.88
C GLU A 109 21.00 3.64 5.76
N THR A 110 22.07 4.34 6.15
CA THR A 110 23.04 4.94 5.22
C THR A 110 23.50 3.90 4.21
N SER A 111 23.69 4.33 2.96
CA SER A 111 24.20 3.45 1.92
C SER A 111 25.48 2.72 2.34
N PRO A 112 25.63 1.42 2.01
CA PRO A 112 26.91 0.73 2.20
C PRO A 112 28.03 1.33 1.33
N TYR A 113 27.68 2.18 0.35
CA TYR A 113 28.62 2.91 -0.50
C TYR A 113 28.95 4.33 0.02
N GLY A 114 28.48 4.67 1.23
CA GLY A 114 28.77 5.93 1.91
C GLY A 114 27.68 7.00 1.75
N PRO A 115 27.70 8.05 2.60
CA PRO A 115 26.69 9.10 2.59
C PRO A 115 26.69 9.95 1.31
N GLU A 116 27.80 9.98 0.55
CA GLU A 116 27.86 10.67 -0.73
C GLU A 116 26.98 10.00 -1.79
N ASP A 117 26.82 8.67 -1.73
CA ASP A 117 25.92 7.90 -2.60
C ASP A 117 24.45 8.23 -2.31
N ASP A 118 24.08 8.36 -1.03
CA ASP A 118 22.77 8.85 -0.60
C ASP A 118 22.51 10.30 -1.07
N ALA A 119 23.52 11.17 -0.97
CA ALA A 119 23.42 12.56 -1.40
C ALA A 119 23.20 12.70 -2.92
N ARG A 120 23.95 11.94 -3.74
CA ARG A 120 23.79 11.93 -5.20
C ARG A 120 22.42 11.37 -5.61
N CYS A 121 21.97 10.31 -4.95
CA CYS A 121 20.63 9.77 -5.15
C CYS A 121 19.54 10.82 -4.85
N ALA A 122 19.62 11.46 -3.68
CA ALA A 122 18.64 12.47 -3.29
C ALA A 122 18.61 13.67 -4.25
N GLN A 123 19.78 14.13 -4.70
CA GLN A 123 19.86 15.20 -5.69
C GLN A 123 19.15 14.83 -7.00
N ALA A 124 19.38 13.61 -7.52
CA ALA A 124 18.75 13.16 -8.75
C ALA A 124 17.23 12.98 -8.60
N MET A 125 16.77 12.42 -7.48
CA MET A 125 15.34 12.29 -7.18
C MET A 125 14.64 13.64 -7.01
N ASP A 126 15.29 14.60 -6.34
CA ASP A 126 14.76 15.95 -6.17
C ASP A 126 14.65 16.69 -7.51
N ALA A 127 15.64 16.50 -8.39
CA ALA A 127 15.66 17.05 -9.74
C ALA A 127 14.57 16.45 -10.63
N ALA A 128 14.28 15.15 -10.50
CA ALA A 128 13.19 14.50 -11.23
C ALA A 128 11.81 15.06 -10.82
N GLY A 129 11.64 15.43 -9.55
CA GLY A 129 10.50 16.22 -9.09
C GLY A 129 9.14 15.51 -9.15
N ASN A 130 9.10 14.21 -9.36
CA ASN A 130 7.89 13.39 -9.44
C ASN A 130 8.02 12.09 -8.62
N VAL A 131 8.95 12.03 -7.66
CA VAL A 131 9.29 10.83 -6.88
C VAL A 131 8.46 10.69 -5.60
N VAL A 132 8.05 9.45 -5.32
CA VAL A 132 7.39 9.02 -4.09
C VAL A 132 8.08 7.77 -3.56
N LEU A 133 8.49 7.78 -2.29
CA LEU A 133 9.23 6.70 -1.65
C LEU A 133 8.42 6.01 -0.56
N ALA A 134 8.65 4.70 -0.42
CA ALA A 134 8.29 3.97 0.78
C ALA A 134 9.01 4.56 2.01
N GLU A 135 8.26 4.78 3.09
CA GLU A 135 8.78 5.36 4.33
C GLU A 135 8.58 4.40 5.51
N ALA A 136 9.61 4.32 6.36
CA ALA A 136 9.52 3.79 7.71
C ALA A 136 9.97 4.86 8.71
N ARG A 137 9.38 4.82 9.91
CA ARG A 137 9.65 5.77 11.00
C ARG A 137 10.16 5.06 12.24
N ASN A 138 10.94 5.78 13.04
CA ASN A 138 11.40 5.30 14.34
C ASN A 138 10.21 5.26 15.32
N PRO A 139 9.89 4.11 15.92
CA PRO A 139 8.73 4.00 16.82
C PRO A 139 8.80 4.84 18.08
N ARG A 140 9.99 5.31 18.49
CA ARG A 140 10.15 6.08 19.73
C ARG A 140 9.83 7.55 19.58
N ASP A 141 10.15 8.15 18.44
CA ASP A 141 10.10 9.60 18.22
C ASP A 141 9.38 10.01 16.93
N GLY A 142 8.95 9.03 16.11
CA GLY A 142 8.24 9.27 14.85
C GLY A 142 9.10 9.86 13.73
N THR A 143 10.42 9.99 13.94
CA THR A 143 11.35 10.51 12.93
C THR A 143 11.47 9.55 11.75
N ARG A 144 11.68 10.11 10.55
CA ARG A 144 11.91 9.32 9.34
C ARG A 144 13.24 8.57 9.47
N LEU A 145 13.25 7.27 9.17
CA LEU A 145 14.46 6.45 9.19
C LEU A 145 15.35 6.66 7.97
N SER A 146 14.79 7.16 6.87
CA SER A 146 15.55 7.35 5.63
C SER A 146 16.70 8.35 5.79
N PRO A 147 17.93 7.96 5.42
CA PRO A 147 19.10 8.83 5.43
C PRO A 147 19.14 9.80 4.24
N LEU A 148 18.28 9.59 3.22
CA LEU A 148 18.31 10.35 1.98
C LEU A 148 17.94 11.83 2.26
N PRO A 149 18.81 12.80 1.95
CA PRO A 149 18.58 14.22 2.23
C PRO A 149 17.65 14.89 1.20
N LEU A 150 16.45 14.33 1.02
CA LEU A 150 15.46 14.72 0.01
C LEU A 150 14.69 15.98 0.40
N ARG A 151 14.45 16.86 -0.58
CA ARG A 151 13.71 18.13 -0.42
C ARG A 151 12.43 18.19 -1.24
N ASN A 152 12.35 17.43 -2.33
CA ASN A 152 11.29 17.47 -3.33
C ASN A 152 10.76 16.08 -3.68
N ALA A 153 10.71 15.18 -2.70
CA ALA A 153 10.06 13.87 -2.81
C ALA A 153 8.88 13.76 -1.84
N SER A 154 7.91 12.91 -2.17
CA SER A 154 6.82 12.53 -1.26
C SER A 154 7.07 11.16 -0.65
N PHE A 155 6.36 10.86 0.44
CA PHE A 155 6.57 9.65 1.23
C PHE A 155 5.22 9.03 1.57
N GLY A 156 5.18 7.70 1.61
CA GLY A 156 3.98 6.98 2.03
C GLY A 156 4.29 5.64 2.69
N GLY A 157 3.36 5.21 3.54
CA GLY A 157 3.49 3.99 4.33
C GLY A 157 3.22 2.75 3.49
N VAL A 158 3.97 1.69 3.76
CA VAL A 158 3.88 0.39 3.05
C VAL A 158 3.27 -0.72 3.91
N LYS A 159 2.63 -0.36 5.03
CA LYS A 159 2.05 -1.33 5.95
C LYS A 159 0.88 -2.05 5.32
N ALA A 160 1.01 -3.36 5.18
CA ALA A 160 -0.09 -4.25 4.89
C ALA A 160 -0.78 -4.67 6.19
N ILE A 161 -2.11 -4.68 6.19
CA ILE A 161 -2.90 -5.29 7.27
C ILE A 161 -3.22 -6.70 6.82
N LEU A 162 -2.57 -7.68 7.45
CA LEU A 162 -2.84 -9.09 7.21
C LEU A 162 -4.08 -9.49 8.02
N ASP A 163 -5.00 -10.20 7.37
CA ASP A 163 -6.07 -10.88 8.06
C ASP A 163 -5.50 -12.08 8.84
N ARG A 164 -6.34 -12.74 9.66
CA ARG A 164 -5.93 -13.85 10.54
C ARG A 164 -5.29 -15.02 9.79
N ASP A 165 -5.62 -15.19 8.52
CA ASP A 165 -5.10 -16.23 7.63
C ASP A 165 -3.84 -15.79 6.85
N GLY A 166 -3.33 -14.58 7.09
CA GLY A 166 -2.15 -14.05 6.44
C GLY A 166 -2.41 -13.43 5.06
N VAL A 167 -3.67 -13.38 4.61
CA VAL A 167 -4.04 -12.76 3.32
C VAL A 167 -4.34 -11.28 3.53
N VAL A 168 -3.86 -10.44 2.61
CA VAL A 168 -4.15 -9.01 2.61
C VAL A 168 -5.43 -8.76 1.81
N ARG A 169 -6.53 -8.42 2.48
CA ARG A 169 -7.78 -8.00 1.84
C ARG A 169 -8.10 -6.53 2.07
N ASN A 170 -7.47 -5.93 3.08
CA ASN A 170 -7.68 -4.54 3.47
C ASN A 170 -6.39 -3.73 3.31
N TYR A 171 -6.44 -2.73 2.44
CA TYR A 171 -5.37 -1.75 2.29
C TYR A 171 -5.75 -0.45 2.98
N GLY A 172 -4.95 -0.04 3.97
CA GLY A 172 -5.14 1.24 4.65
C GLY A 172 -4.94 2.40 3.67
N VAL A 173 -5.92 3.29 3.55
CA VAL A 173 -5.79 4.58 2.81
C VAL A 173 -4.90 5.54 3.61
N ARG A 174 -5.02 5.46 4.93
CA ARG A 174 -4.12 6.08 5.89
C ARG A 174 -3.55 4.98 6.76
N ASP A 175 -2.26 5.07 6.99
CA ASP A 175 -1.63 4.34 8.07
C ASP A 175 -1.48 5.28 9.27
N PHE A 176 -1.55 4.68 10.45
CA PHE A 176 -1.13 5.31 11.69
C PHE A 176 0.14 4.58 12.11
N GLN A 177 1.27 5.09 11.68
CA GLN A 177 2.56 4.65 12.18
C GLN A 177 2.85 5.46 13.44
N ASP A 178 2.74 4.81 14.59
CA ASP A 178 3.02 5.37 15.91
C ASP A 178 2.22 6.64 16.25
N GLY A 179 0.95 6.67 15.83
CA GLY A 179 0.01 7.77 16.11
C GLY A 179 0.11 8.97 15.15
N ILE A 180 1.07 8.97 14.22
CA ILE A 180 1.17 9.99 13.17
C ILE A 180 0.38 9.51 11.95
N PRO A 181 -0.64 10.25 11.49
CA PRO A 181 -1.38 9.88 10.30
C PRO A 181 -0.50 10.11 9.06
N MET A 182 -0.17 9.04 8.36
CA MET A 182 0.54 9.08 7.10
C MET A 182 -0.31 8.48 5.97
N PRO A 183 -0.28 9.03 4.75
CA PRO A 183 -0.91 8.38 3.62
C PRO A 183 -0.20 7.05 3.33
N SER A 184 -0.94 6.06 2.83
CA SER A 184 -0.28 4.91 2.21
C SER A 184 0.50 5.32 0.97
N LEU A 185 1.44 4.47 0.54
CA LEU A 185 2.28 4.72 -0.62
C LEU A 185 1.45 5.06 -1.87
N ALA A 186 0.36 4.32 -2.11
CA ALA A 186 -0.55 4.58 -3.22
C ALA A 186 -1.25 5.95 -3.12
N VAL A 187 -1.68 6.35 -1.92
CA VAL A 187 -2.30 7.67 -1.71
C VAL A 187 -1.30 8.80 -1.88
N ALA A 188 -0.06 8.62 -1.43
CA ALA A 188 1.02 9.57 -1.66
C ALA A 188 1.31 9.73 -3.16
N ALA A 189 1.30 8.63 -3.91
CA ALA A 189 1.44 8.64 -5.37
C ALA A 189 0.33 9.43 -6.06
N LEU A 190 -0.94 9.17 -5.71
CA LEU A 190 -2.08 9.91 -6.28
C LEU A 190 -2.03 11.41 -5.94
N ARG A 191 -1.56 11.77 -4.75
CA ARG A 191 -1.34 13.18 -4.34
C ARG A 191 -0.25 13.83 -5.17
N ARG A 192 0.89 13.14 -5.37
CA ARG A 192 1.98 13.66 -6.21
C ARG A 192 1.57 13.81 -7.66
N ALA A 193 0.75 12.90 -8.17
CA ALA A 193 0.16 12.96 -9.51
C ALA A 193 -0.93 14.05 -9.65
N GLY A 194 -1.32 14.74 -8.57
CA GLY A 194 -2.38 15.75 -8.59
C GLY A 194 -3.80 15.18 -8.78
N GLU A 195 -4.00 13.87 -8.57
CA GLU A 195 -5.30 13.20 -8.75
C GLU A 195 -6.13 13.13 -7.46
N ALA A 196 -5.47 13.42 -6.34
CA ALA A 196 -6.03 13.39 -5.02
C ALA A 196 -6.47 14.80 -4.55
N GLY A 197 -7.76 15.09 -4.65
CA GLY A 197 -8.40 16.19 -3.92
C GLY A 197 -8.64 15.85 -2.45
N ALA A 198 -9.29 16.72 -1.69
CA ALA A 198 -9.59 16.53 -0.25
C ALA A 198 -10.42 15.27 0.10
N ASP A 199 -10.91 14.53 -0.90
CA ASP A 199 -11.85 13.42 -0.77
C ASP A 199 -11.31 12.09 -1.36
N ILE A 200 -10.04 11.77 -1.07
CA ILE A 200 -9.45 10.46 -1.44
C ILE A 200 -10.16 9.34 -0.69
N ASP A 201 -10.60 9.61 0.54
CA ASP A 201 -11.30 8.65 1.39
C ASP A 201 -12.59 8.16 0.70
N ALA A 202 -13.37 9.01 0.01
CA ALA A 202 -14.54 8.56 -0.76
C ALA A 202 -14.20 7.97 -2.14
N LYS A 203 -13.13 8.43 -2.81
CA LYS A 203 -12.75 7.95 -4.15
C LYS A 203 -12.17 6.53 -4.13
N VAL A 204 -11.36 6.18 -3.12
CA VAL A 204 -10.76 4.85 -2.99
C VAL A 204 -11.84 3.80 -2.70
N HIS A 205 -12.80 4.11 -1.81
CA HIS A 205 -13.95 3.25 -1.57
C HIS A 205 -14.84 3.07 -2.81
N ARG A 206 -14.99 4.10 -3.67
CA ARG A 206 -15.85 4.04 -4.87
C ARG A 206 -15.26 3.26 -6.06
N ARG A 207 -13.93 3.12 -6.18
CA ARG A 207 -13.32 2.43 -7.35
C ARG A 207 -13.12 0.94 -7.14
N VAL A 208 -12.86 0.49 -5.91
CA VAL A 208 -12.70 -0.95 -5.61
C VAL A 208 -14.05 -1.68 -5.62
N PHE A 209 -15.14 -0.97 -5.33
CA PHE A 209 -16.51 -1.50 -5.31
C PHE A 209 -17.44 -0.63 -6.17
N ARG A 210 -17.30 -0.69 -7.49
CA ARG A 210 -18.46 -0.43 -8.36
C ARG A 210 -19.13 -1.78 -8.65
N PRO A 211 -20.43 -1.96 -8.32
CA PRO A 211 -21.19 -3.11 -8.81
C PRO A 211 -21.24 -3.15 -10.34
#